data_AF-E6KQM2-F1
#
_entry.id   AF-E6KQM2-F1
#
_cell.length_a   1.000
_cell.length_b   1.000
_cell.length_c   1.000
_cell.angle_alpha   90.00
_cell.angle_beta   90.00
_cell.angle_gamma   90.00
#
_symmetry.space_group_name_H-M   'P 1'
#
loop_
_entity.id
_entity.type
_entity.pdbx_description
1 polymer ?
#
loop_
_entity_poly.entity_id
_entity_poly.type
_entity_poly.pdbx_seq_one_letter_code
_entity_poly.pdbx_strand_id
1 'polypeptide(L)'
;MTYVLALAMVVLILAAQWFFTSRALRSPSHFIAWVSGGYAAKIALLALGLYVPSSLGVSVRVAAIATIAAIIVSSSVEMVLMMRRRTMNVDPRPEGE
;
A
#
# COMPACT_ATOMS: atom_id res chain seq x y z
N MET A 1 19.21 16.72 1.39
CA MET A 1 18.27 16.34 0.31
C MET A 1 17.84 14.87 0.38
N THR A 2 18.74 13.91 0.52
CA THR A 2 18.40 12.47 0.56
C THR A 2 17.36 12.08 1.60
N TYR A 3 17.49 12.58 2.84
CA TYR A 3 16.55 12.28 3.93
C TYR A 3 15.17 12.89 3.71
N VAL A 4 15.09 14.07 3.08
CA VAL A 4 13.82 14.74 2.77
C VAL A 4 13.07 13.97 1.67
N LEU A 5 13.78 13.53 0.62
CA LEU A 5 13.23 12.66 -0.41
C LEU A 5 12.74 11.32 0.17
N ALA A 6 13.54 10.71 1.05
CA ALA A 6 13.15 9.47 1.72
C ALA A 6 11.87 9.67 2.56
N LEU A 7 11.80 10.74 3.36
CA LEU A 7 10.62 11.05 4.17
C LEU A 7 9.38 11.29 3.29
N ALA A 8 9.52 12.05 2.21
CA ALA A 8 8.43 12.30 1.27
C ALA A 8 7.92 11.00 0.64
N MET A 9 8.82 10.09 0.23
CA MET A 9 8.45 8.78 -0.28
C MET A 9 7.67 7.96 0.74
N VAL A 10 8.10 7.94 2.01
CA VAL A 10 7.37 7.24 3.08
C VAL A 10 5.97 7.81 3.25
N VAL A 11 5.82 9.14 3.31
CA VAL A 11 4.50 9.79 3.44
C VAL A 11 3.60 9.44 2.26
N LEU A 12 4.12 9.47 1.03
CA LEU A 12 3.36 9.09 -0.17
C LEU A 12 2.90 7.63 -0.14
N ILE A 13 3.76 6.72 0.30
CA ILE A 13 3.42 5.28 0.44
C ILE A 13 2.33 5.09 1.48
N LEU A 14 2.43 5.75 2.63
CA LEU A 14 1.40 5.68 3.68
C LEU A 14 0.06 6.27 3.21
N ALA A 15 0.08 7.40 2.51
CA ALA A 15 -1.12 8.05 1.98
C ALA A 15 -1.79 7.19 0.90
N ALA A 16 -0.99 6.65 -0.03
CA ALA A 16 -1.48 5.75 -1.07
C ALA A 16 -2.11 4.50 -0.44
N GLN A 17 -1.41 3.87 0.52
CA GLN A 17 -1.94 2.72 1.23
C GLN A 17 -3.26 3.04 1.92
N TRP A 18 -3.31 4.12 2.70
CA TRP A 18 -4.53 4.54 3.38
C TRP A 18 -5.69 4.71 2.41
N PHE A 19 -5.45 5.35 1.27
CA PHE A 19 -6.46 5.56 0.25
C PHE A 19 -6.98 4.26 -0.34
N PHE A 20 -6.09 3.36 -0.78
CA PHE A 20 -6.48 2.09 -1.41
C PHE A 20 -7.14 1.15 -0.42
N THR A 21 -6.59 1.00 0.79
CA THR A 21 -7.20 0.17 1.84
C THR A 21 -8.55 0.74 2.27
N SER A 22 -8.70 2.06 2.44
CA SER A 22 -9.99 2.68 2.78
C SER A 22 -11.04 2.51 1.69
N ARG A 23 -10.64 2.60 0.41
CA ARG A 23 -11.54 2.39 -0.75
C ARG A 23 -11.93 0.91 -0.89
N ALA A 24 -10.98 -0.02 -0.74
CA ALA A 24 -11.24 -1.45 -0.73
C ALA A 24 -12.25 -1.83 0.37
N LEU A 25 -12.06 -1.28 1.57
CA LEU A 25 -12.95 -1.54 2.71
C LEU A 25 -14.36 -0.96 2.57
N ARG A 26 -14.56 0.08 1.75
CA ARG A 26 -15.89 0.69 1.52
C ARG A 26 -16.70 0.02 0.40
N SER A 27 -16.08 -0.76 -0.48
CA SER A 27 -16.74 -1.30 -1.68
C SER A 27 -16.52 -2.81 -1.84
N PRO A 28 -17.40 -3.66 -1.28
CA PRO A 28 -17.30 -5.12 -1.40
C PRO A 28 -17.27 -5.60 -2.86
N SER A 29 -18.06 -4.97 -3.73
CA SER A 29 -18.19 -5.30 -5.16
C SER A 29 -16.94 -4.98 -6.00
N HIS A 30 -16.07 -4.10 -5.52
CA HIS A 30 -14.85 -3.67 -6.23
C HIS A 30 -13.59 -3.91 -5.39
N PHE A 31 -13.69 -4.73 -4.34
CA PHE A 31 -12.60 -4.99 -3.40
C PHE A 31 -11.32 -5.43 -4.14
N ILE A 32 -11.45 -6.39 -5.07
CA ILE A 32 -10.33 -6.92 -5.85
C ILE A 32 -9.70 -5.83 -6.74
N ALA A 33 -10.50 -4.95 -7.34
CA ALA A 33 -10.01 -3.87 -8.20
C ALA A 33 -9.24 -2.79 -7.40
N TRP A 34 -9.71 -2.46 -6.19
CA TRP A 34 -9.01 -1.51 -5.31
C TRP A 34 -7.72 -2.11 -4.73
N VAL A 35 -7.73 -3.40 -4.38
CA VAL A 35 -6.54 -4.11 -3.90
C VAL A 35 -5.50 -4.23 -5.02
N SER A 36 -5.89 -4.67 -6.22
CA SER A 36 -4.97 -4.77 -7.36
C SER A 36 -4.41 -3.40 -7.78
N GLY A 37 -5.24 -2.36 -7.74
CA GLY A 37 -4.81 -0.97 -7.93
C GLY A 37 -3.79 -0.51 -6.88
N GLY A 38 -3.97 -0.89 -5.61
CA GLY A 38 -3.03 -0.60 -4.54
C GLY A 38 -1.66 -1.27 -4.73
N TYR A 39 -1.64 -2.52 -5.20
CA TYR A 39 -0.38 -3.20 -5.55
C TYR A 39 0.31 -2.56 -6.76
N ALA A 40 -0.43 -2.20 -7.80
CA ALA A 40 0.14 -1.47 -8.95
C ALA A 40 0.74 -0.11 -8.52
N ALA A 41 0.07 0.61 -7.63
CA ALA A 41 0.57 1.86 -7.06
C ALA A 41 1.86 1.64 -6.24
N LYS A 42 1.99 0.56 -5.46
CA LYS A 42 3.23 0.22 -4.74
C LYS A 42 4.40 -0.01 -5.69
N ILE A 43 4.17 -0.67 -6.83
CA ILE A 43 5.22 -0.88 -7.86
C ILE A 43 5.64 0.46 -8.45
N ALA A 44 4.69 1.33 -8.80
CA ALA A 44 4.97 2.66 -9.31
C ALA A 44 5.75 3.52 -8.29
N LEU A 45 5.37 3.46 -7.01
CA LEU A 45 6.07 4.16 -5.93
C LEU A 45 7.46 3.59 -5.68
N LEU A 46 7.66 2.28 -5.82
CA LEU A 46 8.98 1.66 -5.75
C LEU A 46 9.88 2.19 -6.88
N ALA A 47 9.36 2.21 -8.12
CA ALA A 47 10.08 2.78 -9.26
C ALA A 47 10.42 4.26 -9.01
N LEU A 48 9.47 5.04 -8.51
CA LEU A 48 9.68 6.46 -8.19
C LEU A 48 10.78 6.65 -7.12
N GLY A 49 10.75 5.86 -6.05
CA GLY A 49 11.74 5.91 -4.96
C GLY A 49 13.16 5.52 -5.38
N LEU A 50 13.30 4.80 -6.50
CA LEU A 50 14.58 4.44 -7.10
C LEU A 50 15.06 5.47 -8.12
N TYR A 51 14.18 5.88 -9.04
CA TYR A 51 14.54 6.73 -10.18
C TYR A 51 14.61 8.21 -9.85
N VAL A 52 13.76 8.73 -8.94
CA VAL A 52 13.79 10.16 -8.58
C VAL A 52 15.12 10.56 -7.92
N PRO A 53 15.61 9.89 -6.86
CA PRO A 53 16.91 10.24 -6.28
C PRO A 53 18.06 10.08 -7.27
N SER A 54 18.00 9.05 -8.11
CA SER A 54 19.00 8.78 -9.16
C SER A 54 19.09 9.93 -10.17
N SER A 55 17.94 10.42 -10.66
CA SER A 55 17.86 11.54 -11.60
C SER A 55 18.36 12.87 -11.02
N LEU A 56 18.31 13.02 -9.69
CA LEU A 56 18.77 14.21 -8.98
C LEU A 56 20.24 14.12 -8.54
N GLY A 57 20.96 13.05 -8.91
CA GLY A 57 22.35 12.82 -8.50
C GLY A 57 22.51 12.52 -7.00
N VAL A 58 21.44 12.14 -6.32
CA VAL A 58 21.41 11.89 -4.88
C VAL A 58 21.56 10.38 -4.61
N SER A 59 22.26 10.01 -3.53
CA SER A 59 22.46 8.61 -3.15
C SER A 59 21.12 7.86 -3.01
N VAL A 60 20.86 6.95 -3.96
CA VAL A 60 19.61 6.17 -4.05
C VAL A 60 19.42 5.22 -2.87
N ARG A 61 20.51 4.79 -2.23
CA ARG A 61 20.52 3.73 -1.21
C ARG A 61 19.55 3.99 -0.06
N VAL A 62 19.57 5.20 0.51
CA VAL A 62 18.71 5.55 1.66
C VAL A 62 17.24 5.64 1.23
N ALA A 63 16.97 6.25 0.08
CA ALA A 63 15.61 6.38 -0.45
C ALA A 63 15.03 5.00 -0.84
N ALA A 64 15.83 4.12 -1.43
CA ALA A 64 15.46 2.75 -1.77
C ALA A 64 15.13 1.93 -0.52
N ILE A 65 16.02 1.94 0.48
CA ILE A 65 15.81 1.23 1.75
C ILE A 65 14.53 1.73 2.43
N ALA A 66 14.34 3.06 2.51
CA ALA A 66 13.15 3.65 3.11
C ALA A 66 11.87 3.26 2.36
N THR A 67 11.91 3.27 1.03
CA THR A 67 10.78 2.90 0.16
C THR A 67 10.40 1.42 0.36
N ILE A 68 11.39 0.52 0.34
CA ILE A 68 11.17 -0.92 0.55
C ILE A 68 10.63 -1.18 1.95
N ALA A 69 11.25 -0.60 2.99
CA ALA A 69 10.82 -0.76 4.37
C ALA A 69 9.38 -0.27 4.57
N ALA A 70 9.03 0.89 4.01
CA ALA A 70 7.68 1.42 4.08
C ALA A 70 6.66 0.50 3.40
N ILE A 71 6.97 -0.01 2.19
CA ILE A 71 6.08 -0.95 1.48
C ILE A 71 5.87 -2.23 2.30
N ILE A 72 6.92 -2.80 2.88
CA ILE A 72 6.83 -4.03 3.70
C ILE A 72 5.94 -3.78 4.91
N VAL A 73 6.27 -2.79 5.73
CA VAL A 73 5.52 -2.47 6.96
C VAL A 73 4.05 -2.18 6.64
N SER A 74 3.81 -1.36 5.61
CA SER A 74 2.46 -0.99 5.20
C SER A 74 1.65 -2.19 4.71
N SER A 75 2.29 -3.13 3.99
CA SER A 75 1.64 -4.36 3.53
C SER A 75 1.37 -5.35 4.66
N SER A 76 2.26 -5.44 5.66
CA SER A 76 2.02 -6.23 6.86
C SER A 76 0.82 -5.71 7.65
N VAL A 77 0.70 -4.39 7.80
CA VAL A 77 -0.47 -3.77 8.45
C VAL A 77 -1.75 -4.06 7.68
N GLU A 78 -1.74 -3.93 6.36
CA GLU A 78 -2.88 -4.26 5.50
C GLU A 78 -3.31 -5.73 5.65
N MET A 79 -2.35 -6.66 5.67
CA MET A 79 -2.62 -8.08 5.92
C MET A 79 -3.29 -8.31 7.28
N VAL A 80 -2.79 -7.66 8.34
CA VAL A 80 -3.38 -7.75 9.69
C VAL A 80 -4.81 -7.19 9.70
N LEU A 81 -5.05 -6.05 9.03
CA LEU A 81 -6.39 -5.45 8.93
C LEU A 81 -7.37 -6.36 8.18
N MET A 82 -6.93 -6.98 7.08
CA MET A 82 -7.75 -7.94 6.33
C MET A 82 -8.03 -9.22 7.13
N MET A 83 -7.04 -9.76 7.85
CA MET A 83 -7.21 -10.91 8.74
C MET A 83 -8.24 -10.64 9.84
N ARG A 84 -8.17 -9.47 10.49
CA ARG A 84 -9.14 -9.07 11.53
C ARG A 84 -10.57 -8.92 11.01
N ARG A 85 -10.75 -8.66 9.71
CA ARG A 85 -12.07 -8.54 9.07
C ARG A 85 -12.62 -9.87 8.55
N ARG A 86 -11.77 -10.86 8.27
CA ARG A 86 -12.16 -12.18 7.74
C ARG A 86 -12.91 -13.08 8.74
N THR A 87 -13.08 -12.65 9.99
CA THR A 87 -13.98 -13.33 10.95
C THR A 87 -15.47 -13.15 10.62
N MET A 88 -15.82 -12.36 9.60
CA MET A 88 -17.19 -12.18 9.13
C MET A 88 -17.43 -12.76 7.73
N ASN A 89 -16.94 -13.98 7.48
CA ASN A 89 -17.45 -14.85 6.40
C ASN A 89 -18.58 -15.72 6.95
N VAL A 90 -19.60 -15.10 7.55
CA VAL A 90 -20.86 -15.80 7.78
C VAL A 90 -21.52 -15.87 6.41
N ASP A 91 -21.53 -17.05 5.78
CA ASP A 91 -22.43 -17.28 4.65
C ASP A 91 -23.83 -16.87 5.10
N PRO A 92 -24.55 -16.03 4.32
CA PRO A 92 -25.94 -15.74 4.62
C PRO A 92 -26.66 -17.07 4.76
N ARG A 93 -27.34 -17.27 5.90
CA ARG A 93 -28.22 -18.43 6.08
C ARG A 93 -29.17 -18.44 4.89
N PRO A 94 -29.28 -19.53 4.11
CA PRO A 94 -30.28 -19.59 3.06
C PRO A 94 -31.65 -19.36 3.73
N GLU A 95 -32.35 -18.30 3.32
CA GLU A 95 -33.75 -18.11 3.69
C GLU A 95 -34.57 -19.08 2.83
N GLY A 96 -35.20 -20.07 3.48
CA GLY A 96 -36.05 -21.12 2.88
C GLY A 96 -35.39 -22.51 2.99
N GLU A 97 -35.98 -23.56 3.57
CA GLU A 97 -37.41 -23.96 3.60
C GLU A 97 -38.12 -23.85 2.24
#